data_AF-A0A804MZ73-F1
#
_entry.id   AF-A0A804MZ73-F1
#
_cell.length_a   1.000
_cell.length_b   1.000
_cell.length_c   1.000
_cell.angle_alpha   90.00
_cell.angle_beta   90.00
_cell.angle_gamma   90.00
#
_symmetry.space_group_name_H-M   'P 1'
#
loop_
_entity.id
_entity.type
_entity.pdbx_description
1 polymer ?
#
loop_
_entity_poly.entity_id
_entity_poly.type
_entity_poly.pdbx_seq_one_letter_code
_entity_poly.pdbx_strand_id
1 'polypeptide(L)'
;MAALLLRRLAGTHRGRVPLGAAAAAACGGATLFYASSSPTVAHLEETGKAAEQVALNPDKWLEFKLQEKATVSHNSQLFRFSFDPSTKLGLDVASCLITRAPIGEEAEGRRKYVIRPYTPISDPDSKGYFDLLIKVYPDGKMSQYFASLKPGDVVEVKGPIEKLRYNPNMKKQIGMIAGGSGITPMLQVVRAILKNPNDNTQMIYCSKENWIDLPVAILTSRYFIQLINRQLTGGVVLVLYQRTWF
;
A
#
# COMPACT_ATOMS: atom_id res chain seq x y z
N MET A 1 30.55 -40.39 -33.36
CA MET A 1 29.93 -40.64 -32.03
C MET A 1 28.52 -40.10 -32.09
N ALA A 2 27.64 -40.91 -32.68
CA ALA A 2 26.44 -40.51 -33.43
C ALA A 2 25.17 -40.36 -32.58
N ALA A 3 24.27 -39.55 -33.13
CA ALA A 3 22.97 -39.17 -32.61
C ALA A 3 21.81 -40.07 -33.13
N LEU A 4 20.59 -39.74 -32.71
CA LEU A 4 19.25 -39.95 -33.33
C LEU A 4 18.38 -41.19 -33.00
N LEU A 5 17.08 -40.87 -32.84
CA LEU A 5 15.84 -41.55 -33.31
C LEU A 5 15.32 -42.81 -32.57
N LEU A 6 14.11 -42.79 -31.98
CA LEU A 6 12.73 -42.91 -32.53
C LEU A 6 12.27 -44.35 -32.89
N ARG A 7 11.17 -44.76 -32.23
CA ARG A 7 10.03 -45.65 -32.63
C ARG A 7 10.28 -47.00 -33.36
N ARG A 8 9.61 -48.05 -32.84
CA ARG A 8 8.74 -49.07 -33.51
C ARG A 8 8.30 -50.09 -32.42
N LEU A 9 7.03 -50.38 -32.12
CA LEU A 9 5.84 -50.90 -32.84
C LEU A 9 5.89 -52.38 -33.27
N ALA A 10 4.72 -53.02 -33.06
CA ALA A 10 4.18 -54.32 -33.49
C ALA A 10 4.42 -55.51 -32.53
N GLY A 11 3.43 -56.34 -32.18
CA GLY A 11 2.04 -56.48 -32.62
C GLY A 11 1.64 -57.98 -32.65
N THR A 12 0.34 -58.25 -32.82
CA THR A 12 -0.34 -59.54 -33.10
C THR A 12 -0.76 -60.41 -31.89
N HIS A 13 -1.97 -61.00 -31.80
CA HIS A 13 -2.83 -61.55 -32.87
C HIS A 13 -4.33 -61.73 -32.44
N ARG A 14 -5.26 -61.41 -33.38
CA ARG A 14 -6.65 -61.89 -33.72
C ARG A 14 -7.53 -62.59 -32.65
N GLY A 15 -8.85 -62.41 -32.54
CA GLY A 15 -9.99 -62.06 -33.42
C GLY A 15 -11.19 -62.93 -32.92
N ARG A 16 -12.45 -62.51 -32.81
CA ARG A 16 -13.49 -62.32 -33.84
C ARG A 16 -14.85 -62.08 -33.13
N VAL A 17 -15.75 -61.32 -33.76
CA VAL A 17 -17.19 -61.15 -33.41
C VAL A 17 -18.03 -61.96 -34.42
N PRO A 18 -19.23 -62.45 -34.06
CA PRO A 18 -20.48 -61.91 -34.66
C PRO A 18 -21.61 -61.78 -33.61
N LEU A 19 -22.33 -60.65 -33.51
CA LEU A 19 -23.52 -60.20 -34.24
C LEU A 19 -24.76 -61.14 -34.16
N GLY A 20 -25.82 -60.69 -33.50
CA GLY A 20 -27.19 -61.17 -33.76
C GLY A 20 -28.20 -61.04 -32.61
N ALA A 21 -29.01 -59.96 -32.65
CA ALA A 21 -30.44 -59.84 -32.28
C ALA A 21 -30.90 -60.25 -30.84
N ALA A 22 -31.88 -59.63 -30.19
CA ALA A 22 -32.75 -58.48 -30.36
C ALA A 22 -33.63 -58.36 -29.09
N ALA A 23 -34.33 -57.23 -28.98
CA ALA A 23 -35.52 -56.95 -28.15
C ALA A 23 -35.28 -56.45 -26.71
N ALA A 24 -36.07 -55.54 -26.15
CA ALA A 24 -36.98 -54.48 -26.58
C ALA A 24 -37.61 -53.91 -25.28
N ALA A 25 -38.08 -52.65 -25.32
CA ALA A 25 -38.91 -51.96 -24.31
C ALA A 25 -38.19 -51.52 -23.02
N ALA A 26 -38.39 -50.35 -22.42
CA ALA A 26 -39.18 -49.12 -22.60
C ALA A 26 -38.47 -48.07 -21.68
N CYS A 27 -38.39 -46.75 -21.88
CA CYS A 27 -39.33 -45.68 -22.23
C CYS A 27 -38.44 -44.54 -22.83
N GLY A 28 -38.79 -43.80 -23.89
CA GLY A 28 -40.08 -43.21 -24.16
C GLY A 28 -40.22 -41.83 -23.48
N GLY A 29 -39.44 -40.84 -23.91
CA GLY A 29 -39.78 -39.42 -23.75
C GLY A 29 -38.96 -38.60 -22.76
N ALA A 30 -37.88 -37.95 -23.25
CA ALA A 30 -37.39 -36.67 -22.72
C ALA A 30 -36.37 -36.00 -23.69
N THR A 31 -36.64 -36.02 -24.99
CA THR A 31 -35.93 -35.17 -25.97
C THR A 31 -36.95 -34.22 -26.58
N LEU A 32 -37.35 -33.21 -25.80
CA LEU A 32 -38.01 -31.96 -26.25
C LEU A 32 -38.38 -31.12 -25.01
N PHE A 33 -37.39 -30.63 -24.28
CA PHE A 33 -37.55 -29.43 -23.44
C PHE A 33 -36.21 -28.67 -23.43
N TYR A 34 -35.79 -28.32 -24.65
CA TYR A 34 -34.80 -27.29 -24.89
C TYR A 34 -35.56 -25.96 -25.05
N ALA A 35 -36.09 -25.43 -23.95
CA ALA A 35 -36.54 -24.03 -23.82
C ALA A 35 -36.95 -23.74 -22.37
N SER A 36 -36.28 -22.74 -21.80
CA SER A 36 -36.65 -21.92 -20.63
C SER A 36 -36.87 -22.60 -19.28
N SER A 37 -35.83 -23.18 -18.69
CA SER A 37 -35.66 -23.19 -17.23
C SER A 37 -34.77 -22.00 -16.84
N SER A 38 -35.38 -20.92 -16.33
CA SER A 38 -34.63 -19.78 -15.77
C SER A 38 -33.75 -20.27 -14.61
N PRO A 39 -32.44 -19.94 -14.60
CA PRO A 39 -31.63 -20.21 -13.43
C PRO A 39 -32.10 -19.27 -12.32
N THR A 40 -32.60 -19.84 -11.22
CA THR A 40 -32.72 -19.11 -9.97
C THR A 40 -31.31 -18.76 -9.53
N VAL A 41 -30.86 -17.56 -9.86
CA VAL A 41 -29.63 -16.99 -9.33
C VAL A 41 -29.88 -16.81 -7.85
N ALA A 42 -29.26 -17.66 -7.02
CA ALA A 42 -29.19 -17.44 -5.60
C ALA A 42 -28.50 -16.09 -5.40
N HIS A 43 -29.28 -15.06 -5.10
CA HIS A 43 -28.78 -13.81 -4.54
C HIS A 43 -28.19 -14.18 -3.18
N LEU A 44 -26.88 -14.43 -3.14
CA LEU A 44 -26.13 -14.23 -1.92
C LEU A 44 -26.21 -12.73 -1.65
N GLU A 45 -27.14 -12.33 -0.78
CA GLU A 45 -27.05 -11.04 -0.11
C GLU A 45 -25.74 -11.05 0.67
N GLU A 46 -24.67 -10.52 0.07
CA GLU A 46 -23.64 -9.90 0.87
C GLU A 46 -24.35 -8.80 1.66
N THR A 47 -24.61 -9.05 2.94
CA THR A 47 -24.92 -8.02 3.91
C THR A 47 -23.77 -7.03 3.85
N GLY A 48 -23.94 -5.98 3.04
CA GLY A 48 -22.98 -4.91 2.89
C GLY A 48 -22.78 -4.28 4.25
N LYS A 49 -21.65 -4.60 4.90
CA LYS A 49 -21.06 -3.64 5.84
C LYS A 49 -20.97 -2.35 5.05
N ALA A 50 -21.73 -1.32 5.47
CA ALA A 50 -21.57 0.02 4.93
C ALA A 50 -20.06 0.32 4.96
N ALA A 51 -19.43 0.37 3.78
CA ALA A 51 -18.01 0.62 3.69
C ALA A 51 -17.77 1.96 4.39
N GLU A 52 -16.93 1.96 5.42
CA GLU A 52 -16.57 3.18 6.14
C GLU A 52 -16.12 4.21 5.09
N GLN A 53 -16.80 5.35 5.02
CA GLN A 53 -16.47 6.38 4.04
C GLN A 53 -15.07 6.90 4.35
N VAL A 54 -14.14 6.69 3.41
CA VAL A 54 -12.73 7.12 3.53
C VAL A 54 -12.45 8.28 2.61
N ALA A 55 -11.43 9.08 2.95
CA ALA A 55 -11.11 10.31 2.22
C ALA A 55 -10.36 10.07 0.89
N LEU A 56 -9.53 9.02 0.80
CA LEU A 56 -8.80 8.70 -0.41
C LEU A 56 -9.66 7.95 -1.44
N ASN A 57 -9.35 8.15 -2.72
CA ASN A 57 -9.94 7.40 -3.82
C ASN A 57 -8.84 6.85 -4.77
N PRO A 58 -8.83 5.54 -5.07
CA PRO A 58 -7.76 4.92 -5.83
C PRO A 58 -7.84 5.21 -7.33
N ASP A 59 -8.94 5.78 -7.82
CA ASP A 59 -9.19 6.05 -9.24
C ASP A 59 -9.18 7.55 -9.55
N LYS A 60 -9.57 8.39 -8.59
CA LYS A 60 -9.75 9.84 -8.76
C LYS A 60 -8.68 10.65 -8.03
N TRP A 61 -8.37 11.80 -8.61
CA TRP A 61 -7.61 12.84 -7.93
C TRP A 61 -8.57 13.68 -7.11
N LEU A 62 -8.28 13.85 -5.83
CA LEU A 62 -9.06 14.64 -4.89
C LEU A 62 -8.18 15.75 -4.31
N GLU A 63 -8.77 16.91 -4.08
CA GLU A 63 -8.07 18.05 -3.50
C GLU A 63 -8.11 18.00 -1.99
N PHE A 64 -6.95 18.16 -1.37
CA PHE A 64 -6.81 18.26 0.08
C PHE A 64 -6.21 19.60 0.46
N LYS A 65 -6.86 20.29 1.39
CA LYS A 65 -6.49 21.64 1.78
C LYS A 65 -5.37 21.62 2.80
N LEU A 66 -4.32 22.41 2.56
CA LEU A 66 -3.26 22.64 3.54
C LEU A 66 -3.84 23.45 4.70
N GLN A 67 -3.90 22.84 5.87
CA GLN A 67 -4.32 23.49 7.10
C GLN A 67 -3.17 24.30 7.71
N GLU A 68 -1.99 23.70 7.83
CA GLU A 68 -0.81 24.32 8.42
C GLU A 68 0.48 23.66 7.92
N LYS A 69 1.60 24.38 8.02
CA LYS A 69 2.93 23.82 7.80
C LYS A 69 3.92 24.33 8.85
N ALA A 70 4.89 23.50 9.19
CA ALA A 70 5.92 23.82 10.18
C ALA A 70 7.31 23.41 9.70
N THR A 71 8.32 24.26 9.95
CA THR A 71 9.72 23.92 9.67
C THR A 71 10.23 22.90 10.68
N VAL A 72 10.75 21.78 10.19
CA VAL A 72 11.31 20.69 10.99
C VAL A 72 12.84 20.78 11.03
N SER A 73 13.46 21.05 9.90
CA SER A 73 14.91 21.25 9.76
C SER A 73 15.18 22.32 8.70
N HIS A 74 16.46 22.64 8.47
CA HIS A 74 16.90 23.56 7.41
C HIS A 74 16.36 23.22 6.01
N ASN A 75 16.00 21.95 5.76
CA ASN A 75 15.53 21.47 4.46
C ASN A 75 14.28 20.59 4.58
N SER A 76 13.59 20.54 5.71
CA SER A 76 12.43 19.67 5.90
C SER A 76 11.27 20.40 6.55
N GLN A 77 10.07 20.16 6.06
CA GLN A 77 8.84 20.78 6.53
C GLN A 77 7.76 19.71 6.74
N LEU A 78 6.95 19.90 7.78
CA LEU A 78 5.76 19.14 8.06
C LEU A 78 4.56 19.87 7.47
N PHE A 79 3.73 19.18 6.71
CA PHE A 79 2.52 19.71 6.08
C PHE A 79 1.31 18.94 6.58
N ARG A 80 0.34 19.63 7.18
CA ARG A 80 -0.93 19.04 7.61
C ARG A 80 -2.02 19.38 6.63
N PHE A 81 -2.62 18.36 6.05
CA PHE A 81 -3.75 18.49 5.15
C PHE A 81 -5.02 18.05 5.86
N SER A 82 -6.11 18.78 5.67
CA SER A 82 -7.41 18.47 6.27
C SER A 82 -8.41 17.91 5.27
N PHE A 83 -9.35 17.13 5.78
CA PHE A 83 -10.50 16.57 5.10
C PHE A 83 -11.65 16.37 6.10
N ASP A 84 -12.72 15.68 5.71
CA ASP A 84 -13.89 15.47 6.58
C ASP A 84 -13.47 14.90 7.96
N PRO A 85 -13.78 15.61 9.07
CA PRO A 85 -13.34 15.23 10.42
C PRO A 85 -13.98 13.95 10.96
N SER A 86 -15.03 13.44 10.32
CA SER A 86 -15.69 12.19 10.70
C SER A 86 -15.05 10.95 10.08
N THR A 87 -14.32 11.13 8.98
CA THR A 87 -13.75 10.06 8.16
C THR A 87 -12.28 9.82 8.47
N LYS A 88 -11.78 8.63 8.11
CA LYS A 88 -10.34 8.32 8.09
C LYS A 88 -9.77 8.58 6.70
N LEU A 89 -8.43 8.65 6.60
CA LEU A 89 -7.77 8.81 5.31
C LEU A 89 -8.05 7.64 4.35
N GLY A 90 -8.16 6.41 4.88
CA GLY A 90 -8.31 5.19 4.06
C GLY A 90 -6.99 4.67 3.50
N LEU A 91 -5.94 4.71 4.30
CA LEU A 91 -4.61 4.20 3.95
C LEU A 91 -4.29 3.00 4.84
N ASP A 92 -3.90 1.87 4.26
CA ASP A 92 -3.40 0.73 5.05
C ASP A 92 -1.95 0.95 5.52
N VAL A 93 -1.54 0.29 6.59
CA VAL A 93 -0.15 0.32 7.07
C VAL A 93 0.79 -0.17 5.97
N ALA A 94 1.93 0.52 5.80
CA ALA A 94 2.90 0.27 4.72
C ALA A 94 2.32 0.51 3.30
N SER A 95 1.51 1.56 3.20
CA SER A 95 1.00 2.10 1.94
C SER A 95 1.38 3.56 1.77
N CYS A 96 1.33 4.07 0.54
CA CYS A 96 1.58 5.47 0.24
C CYS A 96 0.42 6.11 -0.52
N LEU A 97 0.35 7.43 -0.54
CA LEU A 97 -0.50 8.19 -1.45
C LEU A 97 0.34 8.74 -2.61
N ILE A 98 -0.30 9.04 -3.73
CA ILE A 98 0.31 9.78 -4.83
C ILE A 98 -0.20 11.21 -4.80
N THR A 99 0.72 12.15 -4.95
CA THR A 99 0.43 13.57 -5.10
C THR A 99 0.75 14.02 -6.53
N ARG A 100 0.01 15.00 -7.04
CA ARG A 100 0.38 15.72 -8.26
C ARG A 100 0.32 17.22 -8.05
N ALA A 101 1.15 17.94 -8.80
CA ALA A 101 1.20 19.38 -8.81
C ALA A 101 1.47 19.91 -10.23
N PRO A 102 0.84 21.02 -10.64
CA PRO A 102 1.12 21.64 -11.93
C PRO A 102 2.54 22.25 -11.93
N ILE A 103 3.29 22.01 -13.01
CA ILE A 103 4.67 22.52 -13.19
C ILE A 103 4.85 23.31 -14.49
N GLY A 104 3.75 23.77 -15.07
CA GLY A 104 3.69 24.53 -16.32
C GLY A 104 2.66 23.98 -17.29
N GLU A 105 2.78 24.43 -18.53
CA GLU A 105 1.91 24.03 -19.64
C GLU A 105 2.70 23.21 -20.66
N GLU A 106 2.03 22.25 -21.27
CA GLU A 106 2.50 21.49 -22.43
C GLU A 106 2.13 22.23 -23.72
N ALA A 107 2.69 21.79 -24.84
CA ALA A 107 2.17 22.16 -26.15
C ALA A 107 0.67 21.81 -26.21
N GLU A 108 -0.14 22.64 -26.87
CA GLU A 108 -1.60 22.49 -26.97
C GLU A 108 -2.41 22.91 -25.71
N GLY A 109 -1.80 23.63 -24.75
CA GLY A 109 -2.54 24.24 -23.63
C GLY A 109 -2.96 23.26 -22.52
N ARG A 110 -2.45 22.01 -22.55
CA ARG A 110 -2.64 21.06 -21.45
C ARG A 110 -1.69 21.37 -20.31
N ARG A 111 -2.11 21.16 -19.06
CA ARG A 111 -1.24 21.34 -17.89
C ARG A 111 -0.27 20.17 -17.74
N LYS A 112 1.01 20.49 -17.52
CA LYS A 112 2.04 19.51 -17.18
C LYS A 112 2.07 19.29 -15.67
N TYR A 113 2.13 18.03 -15.23
CA TYR A 113 2.17 17.68 -13.82
C TYR A 113 3.49 17.03 -13.41
N VAL A 114 3.96 17.35 -12.21
CA VAL A 114 4.89 16.47 -11.47
C VAL A 114 4.06 15.57 -10.57
N ILE A 115 4.40 14.27 -10.54
CA ILE A 115 3.71 13.26 -9.75
C ILE A 115 4.72 12.58 -8.83
N ARG A 116 4.45 12.51 -7.53
CA ARG A 116 5.34 11.84 -6.56
C ARG A 116 4.55 11.10 -5.48
N PRO A 117 5.01 9.89 -5.09
CA PRO A 117 4.46 9.21 -3.93
C PRO A 117 4.99 9.82 -2.63
N TYR A 118 4.13 9.91 -1.62
CA TYR A 118 4.50 10.24 -0.24
C TYR A 118 3.81 9.28 0.72
N THR A 119 4.50 8.97 1.82
CA THR A 119 3.93 8.15 2.88
C THR A 119 3.58 9.06 4.06
N PRO A 120 2.29 9.20 4.41
CA PRO A 120 1.89 10.00 5.56
C PRO A 120 2.53 9.49 6.85
N ILE A 121 2.92 10.44 7.70
CA ILE A 121 3.45 10.20 9.03
C ILE A 121 2.38 10.40 10.12
N SER A 122 1.11 10.56 9.76
CA SER A 122 -0.03 10.48 10.69
C SER A 122 -0.41 9.02 10.94
N ASP A 123 -1.17 8.74 12.00
CA ASP A 123 -1.75 7.41 12.21
C ASP A 123 -2.83 7.17 11.14
N PRO A 124 -2.86 6.00 10.47
CA PRO A 124 -3.95 5.63 9.55
C PRO A 124 -5.36 5.74 10.14
N ASP A 125 -5.51 5.58 11.45
CA ASP A 125 -6.77 5.71 12.17
C ASP A 125 -7.13 7.16 12.53
N SER A 126 -6.22 8.12 12.34
CA SER A 126 -6.52 9.53 12.54
C SER A 126 -7.65 10.00 11.61
N LYS A 127 -8.53 10.85 12.14
CA LYS A 127 -9.66 11.40 11.41
C LYS A 127 -9.44 12.87 11.06
N GLY A 128 -9.93 13.28 9.89
CA GLY A 128 -9.95 14.68 9.45
C GLY A 128 -8.62 15.29 9.00
N TYR A 129 -7.50 14.60 9.16
CA TYR A 129 -6.21 15.12 8.71
C TYR A 129 -5.20 14.02 8.36
N PHE A 130 -4.20 14.39 7.57
CA PHE A 130 -2.98 13.62 7.41
C PHE A 130 -1.77 14.54 7.33
N ASP A 131 -0.62 14.02 7.77
CA ASP A 131 0.63 14.78 7.86
C ASP A 131 1.67 14.22 6.90
N LEU A 132 2.26 15.09 6.06
CA LEU A 132 3.39 14.75 5.20
C LEU A 132 4.67 15.43 5.70
N LEU A 133 5.72 14.64 5.92
CA LEU A 133 7.06 15.15 6.20
C LEU A 133 7.87 15.15 4.90
N ILE A 134 8.20 16.33 4.40
CA ILE A 134 8.82 16.49 3.08
C ILE A 134 10.14 17.22 3.21
N LYS A 135 11.19 16.60 2.65
CA LYS A 135 12.48 17.22 2.42
C LYS A 135 12.42 18.08 1.15
N VAL A 136 12.77 19.35 1.28
CA VAL A 136 12.84 20.35 0.21
C VAL A 136 14.21 20.30 -0.43
N TYR A 137 14.23 19.90 -1.70
CA TYR A 137 15.42 19.87 -2.53
C TYR A 137 15.44 21.10 -3.45
N PRO A 138 16.58 21.81 -3.61
CA PRO A 138 16.69 22.98 -4.48
C PRO A 138 16.11 22.74 -5.89
N ASP A 139 16.50 21.63 -6.54
CA ASP A 139 16.06 21.29 -7.89
C ASP A 139 14.80 20.40 -7.93
N GLY A 140 14.20 20.13 -6.76
CA GLY A 140 13.08 19.21 -6.63
C GLY A 140 11.75 19.85 -6.98
N LYS A 141 11.24 19.63 -8.20
CA LYS A 141 9.96 20.22 -8.68
C LYS A 141 8.79 20.07 -7.68
N MET A 142 8.53 18.84 -7.24
CA MET A 142 7.43 18.59 -6.30
C MET A 142 7.71 19.15 -4.91
N SER A 143 8.94 18.99 -4.40
CA SER A 143 9.26 19.48 -3.06
C SER A 143 9.28 21.01 -2.98
N GLN A 144 9.67 21.70 -4.05
CA GLN A 144 9.56 23.16 -4.18
C GLN A 144 8.10 23.60 -4.27
N TYR A 145 7.26 22.85 -4.99
CA TYR A 145 5.81 23.09 -4.98
C TYR A 145 5.25 23.04 -3.56
N PHE A 146 5.52 21.97 -2.79
CA PHE A 146 5.12 21.90 -1.38
C PHE A 146 5.66 23.06 -0.57
N ALA A 147 6.95 23.41 -0.72
CA ALA A 147 7.54 24.54 -0.01
C ALA A 147 6.82 25.88 -0.28
N SER A 148 6.29 26.05 -1.50
CA SER A 148 5.56 27.25 -1.91
C SER A 148 4.13 27.36 -1.36
N LEU A 149 3.51 26.23 -0.96
CA LEU A 149 2.13 26.21 -0.47
C LEU A 149 1.95 27.05 0.79
N LYS A 150 0.79 27.70 0.89
CA LYS A 150 0.31 28.45 2.06
C LYS A 150 -0.93 27.78 2.64
N PRO A 151 -1.20 27.92 3.95
CA PRO A 151 -2.47 27.52 4.52
C PRO A 151 -3.63 28.06 3.68
N GLY A 152 -4.54 27.18 3.28
CA GLY A 152 -5.59 27.52 2.31
C GLY A 152 -5.44 26.86 0.95
N ASP A 153 -4.20 26.66 0.49
CA ASP A 153 -3.91 26.03 -0.80
C ASP A 153 -4.25 24.55 -0.79
N VAL A 154 -4.35 23.94 -1.97
CA VAL A 154 -4.68 22.53 -2.12
C VAL A 154 -3.55 21.75 -2.77
N VAL A 155 -3.49 20.45 -2.46
CA VAL A 155 -2.72 19.47 -3.23
C VAL A 155 -3.66 18.39 -3.74
N GLU A 156 -3.45 17.94 -4.97
CA GLU A 156 -4.21 16.84 -5.55
C GLU A 156 -3.58 15.51 -5.16
N VAL A 157 -4.41 14.61 -4.61
CA VAL A 157 -3.99 13.33 -4.06
C VAL A 157 -4.84 12.20 -4.64
N LYS A 158 -4.20 11.07 -4.89
CA LYS A 158 -4.81 9.81 -5.33
C LYS A 158 -4.23 8.66 -4.52
N GLY A 159 -5.04 7.67 -4.15
CA GLY A 159 -4.59 6.53 -3.36
C GLY A 159 -5.75 5.80 -2.68
N PRO A 160 -5.47 4.83 -1.80
CA PRO A 160 -4.14 4.38 -1.38
C PRO A 160 -3.41 3.62 -2.48
N ILE A 161 -2.08 3.57 -2.37
CA ILE A 161 -1.24 2.60 -3.09
C ILE A 161 -0.63 1.66 -2.06
N GLU A 162 -1.18 0.47 -1.99
CA GLU A 162 -0.66 -0.61 -1.17
C GLU A 162 0.72 -1.03 -1.70
N LYS A 163 1.73 -1.04 -0.82
CA LYS A 163 3.05 -1.59 -1.14
C LYS A 163 3.24 -2.95 -0.49
N LEU A 164 2.85 -3.05 0.78
CA LEU A 164 2.87 -4.27 1.57
C LEU A 164 1.70 -4.22 2.54
N ARG A 165 0.79 -5.19 2.48
CA ARG A 165 -0.23 -5.34 3.52
C ARG A 165 0.40 -5.89 4.80
N TYR A 166 0.67 -5.01 5.75
CA TYR A 166 1.17 -5.40 7.07
C TYR A 166 0.06 -6.03 7.91
N ASN A 167 0.35 -7.17 8.54
CA ASN A 167 -0.53 -7.78 9.54
C ASN A 167 0.28 -8.07 10.81
N PRO A 168 -0.33 -7.94 12.00
CA PRO A 168 0.35 -8.23 13.26
C PRO A 168 0.93 -9.64 13.29
N ASN A 169 2.14 -9.79 13.83
CA ASN A 169 2.87 -11.06 13.91
C ASN A 169 3.10 -11.78 12.56
N MET A 170 2.94 -11.12 11.40
CA MET A 170 3.14 -11.77 10.09
C MET A 170 4.58 -12.27 9.88
N LYS A 171 5.54 -11.69 10.60
CA LYS A 171 6.95 -12.09 10.67
C LYS A 171 7.39 -12.01 12.13
N LYS A 172 8.28 -12.91 12.54
CA LYS A 172 8.90 -12.86 13.88
C LYS A 172 9.81 -11.64 14.05
N GLN A 173 10.49 -11.24 12.98
CA GLN A 173 11.43 -10.14 12.97
C GLN A 173 11.37 -9.37 11.65
N ILE A 174 11.45 -8.05 11.73
CA ILE A 174 11.50 -7.14 10.58
C ILE A 174 12.77 -6.28 10.71
N GLY A 175 13.63 -6.36 9.69
CA GLY A 175 14.76 -5.45 9.50
C GLY A 175 14.35 -4.28 8.61
N MET A 176 14.58 -3.06 9.07
CA MET A 176 14.27 -1.81 8.36
C MET A 176 15.57 -1.03 8.15
N ILE A 177 15.85 -0.67 6.89
CA ILE A 177 16.98 0.18 6.52
C ILE A 177 16.40 1.41 5.84
N ALA A 178 16.69 2.59 6.38
CA ALA A 178 16.19 3.85 5.85
C ALA A 178 17.30 4.90 5.74
N GLY A 179 17.10 5.87 4.85
CA GLY A 179 17.95 7.05 4.72
C GLY A 179 17.12 8.25 4.29
N GLY A 180 17.35 9.40 4.92
CA GLY A 180 16.59 10.63 4.67
C GLY A 180 15.08 10.44 4.82
N SER A 181 14.29 10.88 3.84
CA SER A 181 12.82 10.75 3.85
C SER A 181 12.32 9.31 3.72
N GLY A 182 13.19 8.33 3.42
CA GLY A 182 12.84 6.92 3.36
C GLY A 182 12.41 6.31 4.71
N ILE A 183 12.53 7.06 5.80
CA ILE A 183 12.06 6.68 7.14
C ILE A 183 10.52 6.66 7.26
N THR A 184 9.79 7.44 6.45
CA THR A 184 8.34 7.60 6.59
C THR A 184 7.52 6.31 6.46
N PRO A 185 7.77 5.40 5.48
CA PRO A 185 7.09 4.10 5.45
C PRO A 185 7.46 3.20 6.63
N MET A 186 8.70 3.27 7.12
CA MET A 186 9.13 2.47 8.28
C MET A 186 8.37 2.89 9.55
N LEU A 187 8.12 4.20 9.69
CA LEU A 187 7.39 4.75 10.83
C LEU A 187 5.94 4.24 10.91
N GLN A 188 5.27 3.99 9.78
CA GLN A 188 3.93 3.39 9.78
C GLN A 188 3.94 1.98 10.36
N VAL A 189 4.88 1.13 9.94
CA VAL A 189 5.00 -0.25 10.41
C VAL A 189 5.35 -0.29 11.89
N VAL A 190 6.34 0.51 12.30
CA VAL A 190 6.76 0.64 13.71
C VAL A 190 5.56 1.00 14.59
N ARG A 191 4.78 2.01 14.19
CA ARG A 191 3.63 2.44 14.99
C ARG A 191 2.55 1.38 15.05
N ALA A 192 2.30 0.66 13.95
CA ALA A 192 1.35 -0.44 13.95
C ALA A 192 1.73 -1.54 14.94
N ILE A 193 3.02 -1.92 14.97
CA ILE A 193 3.57 -2.89 15.94
C ILE A 193 3.40 -2.34 17.37
N LEU A 194 3.91 -1.15 17.65
CA LEU A 194 3.93 -0.58 19.01
C LEU A 194 2.53 -0.24 19.57
N LYS A 195 1.54 0.02 18.70
CA LYS A 195 0.16 0.31 19.09
C LYS A 195 -0.61 -0.96 19.46
N ASN A 196 -0.19 -2.12 18.95
CA ASN A 196 -0.85 -3.40 19.19
C ASN A 196 -0.08 -4.22 20.24
N PRO A 197 -0.57 -4.33 21.49
CA PRO A 197 0.12 -5.09 22.53
C PRO A 197 0.21 -6.60 22.23
N ASN A 198 -0.58 -7.12 21.29
CA ASN A 198 -0.53 -8.51 20.86
C ASN A 198 0.45 -8.74 19.69
N ASP A 199 1.12 -7.70 19.21
CA ASP A 199 2.10 -7.78 18.14
C ASP A 199 3.52 -7.94 18.71
N ASN A 200 4.02 -9.16 18.64
CA ASN A 200 5.33 -9.54 19.18
C ASN A 200 6.44 -9.45 18.13
N THR A 201 6.19 -8.73 17.02
CA THR A 201 7.17 -8.55 15.94
C THR A 201 8.40 -7.82 16.45
N GLN A 202 9.57 -8.46 16.40
CA GLN A 202 10.84 -7.80 16.73
C GLN A 202 11.27 -6.87 15.58
N MET A 203 11.81 -5.70 15.92
CA MET A 203 12.25 -4.72 14.93
C MET A 203 13.75 -4.45 15.07
N ILE A 204 14.47 -4.50 13.95
CA ILE A 204 15.82 -3.94 13.83
C ILE A 204 15.72 -2.76 12.88
N TYR A 205 16.18 -1.59 13.30
CA TYR A 205 16.15 -0.37 12.50
C TYR A 205 17.55 0.20 12.31
N CYS A 206 17.93 0.46 11.06
CA CYS A 206 19.19 1.10 10.70
C CYS A 206 18.91 2.36 9.88
N SER A 207 19.42 3.51 10.34
CA SER A 207 19.33 4.78 9.61
C SER A 207 20.71 5.25 9.18
N LYS A 208 20.82 5.76 7.96
CA LYS A 208 21.96 6.56 7.53
C LYS A 208 21.53 8.03 7.45
N GLU A 209 22.00 8.83 8.40
CA GLU A 209 21.70 10.26 8.47
C GLU A 209 22.97 11.10 8.61
N ASN A 210 22.97 12.24 7.93
CA ASN A 210 23.92 13.31 8.19
C ASN A 210 23.40 14.17 9.36
N TRP A 211 24.30 14.69 10.18
CA TRP A 211 24.01 15.53 11.36
C TRP A 211 23.06 16.70 11.11
N ILE A 212 22.95 17.19 9.88
CA ILE A 212 22.10 18.33 9.51
C ILE A 212 20.62 17.93 9.32
N ASP A 213 20.37 16.64 9.05
CA ASP A 213 19.02 16.07 8.96
C ASP A 213 18.54 15.49 10.31
N LEU A 214 19.37 15.65 11.35
CA LEU A 214 19.10 15.20 12.71
C LEU A 214 17.77 15.69 13.30
N PRO A 215 17.20 16.87 12.96
CA PRO A 215 15.87 17.23 13.47
C PRO A 215 14.73 16.37 12.91
N VAL A 216 14.82 15.89 11.67
CA VAL A 216 13.88 14.90 11.10
C VAL A 216 14.01 13.60 11.87
N ALA A 217 15.26 13.17 12.05
CA ALA A 217 15.61 12.01 12.83
C ALA A 217 15.20 12.12 14.29
N ILE A 218 15.29 13.30 14.91
CA ILE A 218 14.94 13.57 16.31
C ILE A 218 13.44 13.71 16.44
N LEU A 219 12.69 14.24 15.48
CA LEU A 219 11.24 14.23 15.54
C LEU A 219 10.73 12.81 15.37
N THR A 220 11.22 12.07 14.38
CA THR A 220 10.89 10.64 14.26
C THR A 220 11.39 9.87 15.46
N SER A 221 12.61 10.12 15.97
CA SER A 221 13.21 9.41 17.11
C SER A 221 12.68 9.85 18.46
N ARG A 222 12.23 11.09 18.68
CA ARG A 222 11.55 11.50 19.93
C ARG A 222 10.15 10.94 19.95
N TYR A 223 9.44 10.96 18.81
CA TYR A 223 8.20 10.19 18.69
C TYR A 223 8.47 8.70 18.93
N PHE A 224 9.52 8.14 18.32
CA PHE A 224 9.92 6.73 18.45
C PHE A 224 10.34 6.38 19.88
N ILE A 225 11.12 7.21 20.55
CA ILE A 225 11.58 7.06 21.94
C ILE A 225 10.42 7.27 22.90
N GLN A 226 9.53 8.23 22.66
CA GLN A 226 8.30 8.37 23.47
C GLN A 226 7.36 7.19 23.28
N LEU A 227 7.22 6.67 22.05
CA LEU A 227 6.47 5.46 21.73
C LEU A 227 7.08 4.22 22.42
N ILE A 228 8.41 4.07 22.35
CA ILE A 228 9.15 2.99 23.02
C ILE A 228 9.03 3.11 24.53
N ASN A 229 9.38 4.27 25.12
CA ASN A 229 9.38 4.47 26.57
C ASN A 229 7.99 4.32 27.19
N ARG A 230 6.91 4.47 26.42
CA ARG A 230 5.53 4.24 26.85
C ARG A 230 5.10 2.76 26.79
N GLN A 231 5.87 1.89 26.13
CA GLN A 231 5.53 0.50 25.78
C GLN A 231 6.61 -0.53 26.18
N LEU A 232 7.61 -0.17 26.99
CA LEU A 232 8.69 -1.10 27.39
C LEU A 232 8.21 -2.19 28.37
N THR A 233 7.58 -3.24 27.83
CA THR A 233 7.49 -4.58 28.45
C THR A 233 7.77 -5.73 27.48
N GLY A 234 8.14 -5.47 26.21
CA GLY A 234 8.39 -6.52 25.22
C GLY A 234 9.49 -6.21 24.22
N GLY A 235 10.69 -6.78 24.42
CA GLY A 235 11.61 -7.21 23.35
C GLY A 235 12.05 -6.25 22.24
N VAL A 236 11.93 -4.92 22.37
CA VAL A 236 12.43 -3.98 21.34
C VAL A 236 13.94 -3.81 21.47
N VAL A 237 14.72 -4.35 20.54
CA VAL A 237 16.17 -4.10 20.44
C VAL A 237 16.42 -3.07 19.34
N LEU A 238 16.49 -1.80 19.72
CA LEU A 238 16.88 -0.73 18.82
C LEU A 238 18.42 -0.65 18.74
N VAL A 239 19.00 -1.11 17.63
CA VAL A 239 20.42 -0.90 17.32
C VAL A 239 20.55 0.36 16.46
N LEU A 240 20.68 1.52 17.10
CA LEU A 240 21.08 2.75 16.39
C LEU A 240 22.56 2.65 16.04
N TYR A 241 22.87 2.31 14.79
CA TYR A 241 24.24 2.37 14.29
C TYR A 241 24.57 3.79 13.83
N GLN A 242 25.13 4.60 14.73
CA GLN A 242 25.62 5.94 14.42
C GLN A 242 27.12 5.87 14.14
N ARG A 243 27.52 5.91 12.86
CA ARG A 243 28.95 6.04 12.49
C ARG A 243 29.29 7.51 12.36
N THR A 244 29.94 8.06 13.38
CA THR A 244 30.55 9.39 13.33
C THR A 244 31.80 9.31 12.44
N TRP A 245 31.77 9.96 11.28
CA TRP A 245 33.01 10.31 10.58
C TRP A 245 33.38 11.73 11.03
N PHE A 246 34.56 11.85 11.64
CA PHE A 246 35.22 13.11 11.98
C PHE A 246 35.65 13.85 10.71
#